data_AF-A0A522PS82-F1
#
_entry.id   AF-A0A522PS82-F1
#
_cell.length_a   1.000
_cell.length_b   1.000
_cell.length_c   1.000
_cell.angle_alpha   90.00
_cell.angle_beta   90.00
_cell.angle_gamma   90.00
#
_symmetry.space_group_name_H-M   'P 1'
#
loop_
_entity.id
_entity.type
_entity.pdbx_description
1 polymer ?
#
loop_
_entity_poly.entity_id
_entity_poly.type
_entity_poly.pdbx_seq_one_letter_code
_entity_poly.pdbx_strand_id
1 'polypeptide(L)'
;MPFRVTARTVLQLGAELISSDAVAFYELIKNSFDARSKRVEIDVVIALPSSVYTSALSRLPSDSEIDQAALPAIKGDVKAALDFALPGAREQAKAIDAAEDGGTLRRAIQECNYIEIKDTGHGMSLEDLENIYLMIGTPNKIREAEQVVPGGPTDFGREGTGSLVHDAARDIAAGEIYYAG
;
A
#
# COMPACT_ATOMS: atom_id res chain seq x y z
N MET A 1 -23.60 -22.21 -15.33
CA MET A 1 -22.91 -21.18 -16.15
C MET A 1 -21.99 -20.42 -15.22
N PRO A 2 -20.69 -20.24 -15.53
CA PRO A 2 -19.83 -19.38 -14.70
C PRO A 2 -20.27 -17.92 -14.83
N PHE A 3 -20.36 -17.23 -13.70
CA PHE A 3 -20.60 -15.79 -13.66
C PHE A 3 -19.38 -15.05 -14.24
N ARG A 4 -19.62 -13.98 -14.99
CA ARG A 4 -18.57 -13.09 -15.50
C ARG A 4 -18.59 -11.81 -14.67
N VAL A 5 -17.48 -11.52 -14.00
CA VAL A 5 -17.30 -10.32 -13.17
C VAL A 5 -16.50 -9.31 -13.97
N THR A 6 -16.89 -8.04 -13.94
CA THR A 6 -16.11 -6.97 -14.59
C THR A 6 -14.97 -6.51 -13.68
N ALA A 7 -13.84 -6.11 -14.24
CA ALA A 7 -12.71 -5.58 -13.46
C ALA A 7 -13.12 -4.41 -12.56
N ARG A 8 -14.08 -3.60 -13.01
CA ARG A 8 -14.65 -2.49 -12.22
C ARG A 8 -15.38 -2.97 -10.97
N THR A 9 -16.10 -4.09 -11.04
CA THR A 9 -16.77 -4.69 -9.88
C THR A 9 -15.76 -5.17 -8.84
N VAL A 10 -14.62 -5.72 -9.28
CA VAL A 10 -13.53 -6.12 -8.37
C VAL A 10 -12.94 -4.90 -7.63
N LEU A 11 -12.65 -3.82 -8.35
CA LEU A 11 -12.13 -2.58 -7.74
C LEU A 11 -13.14 -1.94 -6.78
N GLN A 12 -14.42 -1.92 -7.16
CA GLN A 12 -15.50 -1.37 -6.32
C GLN A 12 -15.65 -2.17 -5.02
N LEU A 13 -15.62 -3.51 -5.11
CA LEU A 13 -15.68 -4.37 -3.93
C LEU A 13 -14.47 -4.15 -3.02
N GLY A 14 -13.27 -3.96 -3.57
CA GLY A 14 -12.07 -3.65 -2.77
C GLY A 14 -12.19 -2.37 -1.96
N ALA A 15 -12.66 -1.29 -2.59
CA ALA A 15 -12.86 0.00 -1.93
C ALA A 15 -13.99 -0.04 -0.87
N GLU A 16 -15.04 -0.85 -1.07
CA GLU A 16 -16.15 -0.98 -0.12
C GLU A 16 -15.87 -1.98 1.02
N LEU A 17 -14.94 -2.93 0.83
CA LEU A 17 -14.62 -3.99 1.82
C LEU A 17 -13.70 -3.53 2.94
N ILE A 18 -13.08 -2.36 2.81
CA ILE A 18 -12.21 -1.79 3.84
C ILE A 18 -13.02 -0.78 4.62
N SER A 19 -13.53 -1.23 5.76
CA SER A 19 -14.42 -0.41 6.60
C SER A 19 -13.72 0.78 7.26
N SER A 20 -12.39 0.73 7.43
CA SER A 20 -11.57 1.85 7.90
C SER A 20 -10.06 1.56 7.73
N ASP A 21 -9.25 2.62 7.72
CA ASP A 21 -7.78 2.58 7.76
C ASP A 21 -7.23 1.70 8.90
N ALA A 22 -7.87 1.78 10.07
CA ALA A 22 -7.48 0.99 11.23
C ALA A 22 -7.71 -0.52 10.99
N VAL A 23 -8.80 -0.90 10.31
CA VAL A 23 -9.10 -2.29 9.97
C VAL A 23 -8.14 -2.79 8.88
N ALA A 24 -7.85 -1.98 7.86
CA ALA A 24 -6.83 -2.29 6.87
C ALA A 24 -5.48 -2.59 7.54
N PHE A 25 -5.04 -1.71 8.42
CA PHE A 25 -3.79 -1.86 9.15
C PHE A 25 -3.78 -3.11 10.05
N TYR A 26 -4.89 -3.37 10.75
CA TYR A 26 -5.06 -4.56 11.56
C TYR A 26 -4.97 -5.86 10.75
N GLU A 27 -5.64 -5.94 9.59
CA GLU A 27 -5.62 -7.14 8.77
C GLU A 27 -4.22 -7.42 8.18
N LEU A 28 -3.42 -6.39 7.87
CA LEU A 28 -2.02 -6.59 7.47
C LEU A 28 -1.18 -7.19 8.61
N ILE A 29 -1.31 -6.67 9.83
CA ILE A 29 -0.58 -7.19 11.00
C ILE A 29 -1.00 -8.63 11.31
N LYS A 30 -2.29 -8.91 11.24
CA LYS A 30 -2.83 -10.25 11.45
C LYS A 30 -2.32 -11.24 10.42
N ASN A 31 -2.29 -10.87 9.13
CA ASN A 31 -1.73 -11.73 8.08
C ASN A 31 -0.28 -12.12 8.37
N SER A 32 0.53 -11.21 8.93
CA SER A 32 1.90 -11.53 9.36
C SER A 32 1.96 -12.56 10.51
N PHE A 33 1.01 -12.52 11.46
CA PHE A 33 0.92 -13.52 12.52
C PHE A 33 0.32 -14.85 12.05
N ASP A 34 -0.64 -14.82 11.13
CA ASP A 34 -1.18 -16.01 10.45
C ASP A 34 -0.06 -16.72 9.68
N ALA A 35 0.88 -15.95 9.11
CA ALA A 35 2.13 -16.46 8.53
C ALA A 35 3.15 -17.01 9.56
N ARG A 36 2.75 -17.11 10.83
CA ARG A 36 3.55 -17.59 11.98
C ARG A 36 4.75 -16.72 12.31
N SER A 37 4.74 -15.44 11.96
CA SER A 37 5.78 -14.52 12.41
C SER A 37 5.73 -14.36 13.94
N LYS A 38 6.89 -14.38 14.60
CA LYS A 38 6.98 -14.17 16.06
C LYS A 38 6.86 -12.71 16.47
N ARG A 39 7.18 -11.81 15.54
CA ARG A 39 7.18 -10.36 15.71
C ARG A 39 6.81 -9.70 14.39
N VAL A 40 6.21 -8.53 14.45
CA VAL A 40 5.96 -7.68 13.28
C VAL A 40 6.59 -6.34 13.57
N GLU A 41 7.43 -5.86 12.66
CA GLU A 41 8.08 -4.56 12.74
C GLU A 41 7.35 -3.60 11.80
N ILE A 42 7.06 -2.40 12.29
CA ILE A 42 6.28 -1.40 11.58
C ILE A 42 7.07 -0.11 11.61
N ASP A 43 7.49 0.33 10.43
CA ASP A 43 8.21 1.57 10.25
C ASP A 43 7.32 2.58 9.52
N VAL A 44 7.12 3.74 10.12
CA VAL A 44 6.44 4.87 9.47
C VAL A 44 7.53 5.84 9.00
N VAL A 45 7.76 5.89 7.69
CA VAL A 45 8.82 6.67 7.09
C VAL A 45 8.23 7.91 6.44
N ILE A 46 8.66 9.07 6.93
CA ILE A 46 8.26 10.39 6.40
C ILE A 46 9.53 11.07 5.89
N ALA A 47 10.01 10.67 4.70
CA ALA A 47 11.21 11.25 4.11
C ALA A 47 10.98 12.67 3.56
N LEU A 48 9.73 13.03 3.26
CA LEU A 48 9.35 14.33 2.75
C LEU A 48 8.35 15.02 3.70
N PRO A 49 8.67 16.21 4.24
CA PRO A 49 7.76 16.95 5.10
C PRO A 49 6.40 17.22 4.44
N SER A 50 5.33 17.08 5.21
CA SER A 50 3.94 17.20 4.72
C SER A 50 3.68 18.51 3.95
N SER A 51 4.25 19.63 4.40
CA SER A 51 4.09 20.93 3.71
C SER A 51 4.65 20.92 2.29
N VAL A 52 5.80 20.26 2.07
CA VAL A 52 6.44 20.16 0.75
C VAL A 52 5.73 19.12 -0.09
N TYR A 53 5.35 18.00 0.52
CA TYR A 53 4.57 16.95 -0.12
C TYR A 53 3.26 17.49 -0.72
N THR A 54 2.42 18.13 0.10
CA THR A 54 1.13 18.67 -0.35
C THR A 54 1.31 19.77 -1.39
N SER A 55 2.30 20.66 -1.20
CA SER A 55 2.58 21.72 -2.18
C SER A 55 3.09 21.17 -3.52
N ALA A 56 3.86 20.09 -3.51
CA ALA A 56 4.36 19.47 -4.74
C ALA A 56 3.23 18.75 -5.49
N LEU A 57 2.38 17.99 -4.79
CA LEU A 57 1.24 17.30 -5.41
C LEU A 57 0.18 18.26 -5.95
N SER A 58 -0.06 19.40 -5.28
CA SER A 58 -1.00 20.41 -5.80
C SER A 58 -0.52 21.04 -7.11
N ARG A 59 0.81 21.04 -7.36
CA ARG A 59 1.43 21.49 -8.61
C ARG A 59 1.49 20.39 -9.68
N LEU A 60 1.16 19.15 -9.31
CA LEU A 60 1.18 17.97 -10.18
C LEU A 60 -0.20 17.28 -10.22
N PRO A 61 -1.28 17.96 -10.67
CA PRO A 61 -2.61 17.38 -10.74
C PRO A 61 -2.65 16.11 -11.63
N SER A 62 -3.43 15.11 -11.22
CA SER A 62 -3.48 13.77 -11.86
C SER A 62 -3.99 13.79 -13.30
N ASP A 63 -4.89 14.72 -13.64
CA ASP A 63 -5.68 14.70 -14.87
C ASP A 63 -5.41 15.92 -15.78
N SER A 64 -4.25 16.58 -15.64
CA SER A 64 -3.95 17.77 -16.43
C SER A 64 -2.53 17.72 -16.98
N GLU A 65 -2.37 18.20 -18.23
CA GLU A 65 -1.05 18.47 -18.77
C GLU A 65 -0.37 19.54 -17.91
N ILE A 66 0.80 19.19 -17.40
CA ILE A 66 1.63 20.08 -16.59
C ILE A 66 2.67 20.70 -17.50
N ASP A 67 2.92 21.99 -17.32
CA ASP A 67 4.01 22.67 -18.00
C ASP A 67 5.35 22.00 -17.64
N GLN A 68 6.02 21.40 -18.62
CA GLN A 68 7.32 20.77 -18.45
C GLN A 68 8.36 21.74 -17.88
N ALA A 69 8.21 23.05 -18.11
CA ALA A 69 9.10 24.07 -17.56
C ALA A 69 8.98 24.18 -16.02
N ALA A 70 7.89 23.72 -15.41
CA ALA A 70 7.70 23.73 -13.96
C ALA A 70 8.37 22.55 -13.25
N LEU A 71 8.62 21.43 -13.95
CA LEU A 71 9.15 20.19 -13.35
C LEU A 71 10.51 20.40 -12.67
N PRO A 72 11.50 21.09 -13.26
CA PRO A 72 12.80 21.29 -12.61
C PRO A 72 12.69 21.99 -11.25
N ALA A 73 11.80 22.97 -11.13
CA ALA A 73 11.56 23.68 -9.88
C ALA A 73 10.94 22.75 -8.82
N ILE A 74 9.93 21.95 -9.20
CA ILE A 74 9.28 20.99 -8.28
C ILE A 74 10.30 19.97 -7.77
N LYS A 75 11.11 19.41 -8.67
CA LYS A 75 12.18 18.46 -8.32
C LYS A 75 13.17 19.08 -7.34
N GLY A 76 13.59 20.32 -7.58
CA GLY A 76 14.49 21.07 -6.72
C GLY A 76 13.93 21.24 -5.30
N ASP A 77 12.70 21.70 -5.19
CA ASP A 77 12.01 21.92 -3.90
C ASP A 77 11.89 20.62 -3.09
N VAL A 78 11.43 19.54 -3.75
CA VAL A 78 11.27 18.23 -3.11
C VAL A 78 12.62 17.69 -2.64
N LYS A 79 13.63 17.70 -3.51
CA LYS A 79 14.96 17.16 -3.16
C LYS A 79 15.66 17.93 -2.07
N ALA A 80 15.47 19.25 -2.01
CA ALA A 80 16.03 20.07 -0.94
C ALA A 80 15.40 19.75 0.43
N ALA A 81 14.17 19.25 0.43
CA ALA A 81 13.42 18.91 1.65
C ALA A 81 13.51 17.43 2.05
N LEU A 82 14.07 16.56 1.19
CA LEU A 82 14.24 15.14 1.50
C LEU A 82 15.19 14.95 2.69
N ASP A 83 14.75 14.14 3.66
CA ASP A 83 15.61 13.69 4.74
C ASP A 83 16.47 12.49 4.28
N PHE A 84 17.72 12.79 3.91
CA PHE A 84 18.69 11.80 3.47
C PHE A 84 19.21 10.86 4.59
N ALA A 85 18.81 11.08 5.85
CA ALA A 85 19.11 10.16 6.94
C ALA A 85 18.15 8.95 6.96
N LEU A 86 17.00 9.05 6.30
CA LEU A 86 15.99 8.00 6.28
C LEU A 86 16.26 6.94 5.19
N PRO A 87 15.80 5.69 5.40
CA PRO A 87 15.89 4.64 4.39
C PRO A 87 15.21 5.06 3.08
N GLY A 88 15.76 4.62 1.95
CA GLY A 88 15.17 4.87 0.63
C GLY A 88 15.38 6.28 0.05
N ALA A 89 15.74 7.29 0.86
CA ALA A 89 15.86 8.69 0.43
C ALA A 89 16.76 8.92 -0.80
N ARG A 90 17.86 8.16 -0.91
CA ARG A 90 18.76 8.25 -2.08
C ARG A 90 18.14 7.68 -3.35
N GLU A 91 17.40 6.57 -3.25
CA GLU A 91 16.71 5.97 -4.40
C GLU A 91 15.52 6.84 -4.81
N GLN A 92 14.78 7.39 -3.83
CA GLN A 92 13.71 8.36 -4.07
C GLN A 92 14.24 9.61 -4.80
N ALA A 93 15.37 10.17 -4.37
CA ALA A 93 16.00 11.30 -5.05
C ALA A 93 16.38 10.97 -6.51
N LYS A 94 16.88 9.76 -6.79
CA LYS A 94 17.15 9.31 -8.17
C LYS A 94 15.87 9.17 -8.99
N ALA A 95 14.81 8.60 -8.41
CA ALA A 95 13.51 8.46 -9.07
C ALA A 95 12.91 9.83 -9.42
N ILE A 96 13.01 10.81 -8.51
CA ILE A 96 12.62 12.20 -8.75
C ILE A 96 13.43 12.82 -9.89
N ASP A 97 14.75 12.62 -9.90
CA ASP A 97 15.60 13.12 -10.98
C ASP A 97 15.24 12.51 -12.34
N ALA A 98 14.99 11.20 -12.38
CA ALA A 98 14.68 10.46 -13.59
C ALA A 98 13.26 10.73 -14.15
N ALA A 99 12.35 11.33 -13.39
CA ALA A 99 10.98 11.56 -13.83
C ALA A 99 10.90 12.60 -14.96
N GLU A 100 10.51 12.18 -16.18
CA GLU A 100 10.48 13.08 -17.35
C GLU A 100 9.16 13.86 -17.51
N ASP A 101 8.10 13.38 -16.87
CA ASP A 101 6.76 13.96 -16.92
C ASP A 101 6.17 14.14 -15.52
N GLY A 102 5.09 14.93 -15.44
CA GLY A 102 4.43 15.24 -14.17
C GLY A 102 3.80 14.03 -13.50
N GLY A 103 3.29 13.05 -14.26
CA GLY A 103 2.71 11.83 -13.70
C GLY A 103 3.77 10.92 -13.07
N THR A 104 4.90 10.74 -13.75
CA THR A 104 6.06 10.01 -13.20
C THR A 104 6.64 10.71 -11.98
N LEU A 105 6.74 12.05 -12.02
CA LEU A 105 7.23 12.82 -10.87
C LEU A 105 6.28 12.74 -9.68
N ARG A 106 4.96 12.80 -9.92
CA ARG A 106 3.93 12.63 -8.90
C ARG A 106 4.09 11.29 -8.19
N ARG A 107 4.25 10.20 -8.95
CA ARG A 107 4.46 8.85 -8.39
C ARG A 107 5.73 8.79 -7.54
N ALA A 108 6.84 9.33 -8.04
CA ALA A 108 8.10 9.35 -7.28
C ALA A 108 7.98 10.13 -5.94
N ILE A 109 7.22 11.23 -5.92
CA ILE A 109 6.94 12.00 -4.69
C ILE A 109 6.03 11.21 -3.75
N GLN A 110 5.01 10.53 -4.27
CA GLN A 110 4.10 9.70 -3.47
C GLN A 110 4.82 8.55 -2.77
N GLU A 111 5.91 8.04 -3.34
CA GLU A 111 6.75 6.98 -2.76
C GLU A 111 7.74 7.48 -1.70
N CYS A 112 7.82 8.81 -1.46
CA CYS A 112 8.72 9.38 -0.46
C CYS A 112 8.30 9.08 0.97
N ASN A 113 6.99 9.03 1.21
CA ASN A 113 6.40 8.74 2.52
C ASN A 113 5.70 7.39 2.42
N TYR A 114 6.00 6.48 3.33
CA TYR A 114 5.46 5.12 3.29
C TYR A 114 5.41 4.49 4.68
N ILE A 115 4.56 3.47 4.80
CA ILE A 115 4.53 2.60 5.97
C ILE A 115 5.05 1.24 5.51
N GLU A 116 6.09 0.74 6.17
CA GLU A 116 6.67 -0.56 5.91
C GLU A 116 6.28 -1.52 7.04
N ILE A 117 5.67 -2.64 6.68
CA ILE A 117 5.32 -3.72 7.61
C ILE A 117 6.21 -4.91 7.26
N LYS A 118 7.10 -5.27 8.19
CA LYS A 118 8.04 -6.38 8.04
C LYS A 118 7.64 -7.52 8.96
N ASP A 119 7.56 -8.71 8.40
CA ASP A 119 7.43 -9.94 9.16
C ASP A 119 8.46 -10.99 8.72
N THR A 120 8.65 -11.99 9.56
CA THR A 120 9.55 -13.12 9.29
C THR A 120 8.77 -14.43 9.30
N GLY A 121 7.52 -14.38 8.82
CA GLY A 121 6.67 -15.55 8.65
C GLY A 121 7.17 -16.47 7.54
N HIS A 122 6.37 -17.46 7.19
CA HIS A 122 6.74 -18.44 6.16
C HIS A 122 6.80 -17.85 4.73
N GLY A 123 6.33 -16.63 4.52
CA GLY A 123 6.28 -15.97 3.21
C GLY A 123 5.31 -16.66 2.24
N MET A 124 5.37 -16.27 0.97
CA MET A 124 4.58 -16.86 -0.11
C MET A 124 5.50 -17.21 -1.28
N SER A 125 5.28 -18.37 -1.91
CA SER A 125 5.89 -18.65 -3.21
C SER A 125 5.19 -17.84 -4.33
N LEU A 126 5.78 -17.80 -5.52
CA LEU A 126 5.14 -17.17 -6.69
C LEU A 126 3.79 -17.84 -7.00
N GLU A 127 3.71 -19.16 -6.86
CA GLU A 127 2.48 -19.93 -7.05
C GLU A 127 1.42 -19.55 -6.01
N ASP A 128 1.81 -19.37 -4.75
CA ASP A 128 0.90 -18.90 -3.69
C ASP A 128 0.41 -17.48 -3.97
N LEU A 129 1.28 -16.60 -4.46
CA LEU A 129 0.92 -15.24 -4.81
C LEU A 129 -0.16 -15.23 -5.92
N GLU A 130 0.05 -16.01 -6.98
CA GLU A 130 -0.87 -16.07 -8.11
C GLU A 130 -2.21 -16.75 -7.78
N ASN A 131 -2.15 -17.86 -7.04
CA ASN A 131 -3.32 -18.72 -6.85
C ASN A 131 -4.06 -18.50 -5.52
N ILE A 132 -3.44 -17.81 -4.56
CA ILE A 132 -4.03 -17.56 -3.24
C ILE A 132 -4.21 -16.06 -3.00
N TYR A 133 -3.13 -15.28 -3.12
CA TYR A 133 -3.16 -13.86 -2.76
C TYR A 133 -3.89 -13.00 -3.79
N LEU A 134 -3.62 -13.18 -5.09
CA LEU A 134 -4.25 -12.40 -6.17
C LEU A 134 -5.63 -12.93 -6.58
N MET A 135 -6.09 -14.03 -5.98
CA MET A 135 -7.38 -14.63 -6.27
C MET A 135 -8.43 -14.16 -5.24
N ILE A 136 -9.51 -13.55 -5.72
CA ILE A 136 -10.62 -13.13 -4.85
C ILE A 136 -11.50 -14.35 -4.56
N GLY A 137 -11.70 -14.64 -3.27
CA GLY A 137 -12.56 -15.74 -2.83
C GLY A 137 -11.87 -17.12 -2.82
N THR A 138 -10.57 -17.17 -2.52
CA THR A 138 -9.81 -18.42 -2.51
C THR A 138 -10.36 -19.42 -1.48
N PRO A 139 -10.73 -20.66 -1.89
CA PRO A 139 -11.24 -21.69 -0.98
C PRO A 139 -10.17 -22.29 -0.04
N ASN A 140 -8.91 -21.84 -0.10
CA ASN A 140 -7.83 -22.40 0.74
C ASN A 140 -8.05 -22.17 2.24
N LYS A 141 -8.64 -21.03 2.65
CA LYS A 141 -9.02 -20.81 4.06
C LYS A 141 -10.11 -21.78 4.56
N ILE A 142 -10.90 -22.38 3.65
CA ILE A 142 -11.89 -23.41 4.00
C ILE A 142 -11.21 -24.75 4.30
N ARG A 143 -10.10 -25.07 3.61
CA ARG A 143 -9.37 -26.33 3.79
C ARG A 143 -8.48 -26.35 5.05
N GLU A 144 -7.91 -25.22 5.44
CA GLU A 144 -7.16 -25.11 6.70
C GLU A 144 -8.06 -25.22 7.93
N ALA A 145 -9.31 -24.76 7.83
CA ALA A 145 -10.32 -24.90 8.88
C ALA A 145 -10.74 -26.37 9.15
N GLU A 146 -10.65 -27.25 8.14
CA GLU A 146 -10.98 -28.68 8.29
C GLU A 146 -9.87 -29.49 9.00
N GLN A 147 -8.66 -28.93 9.15
CA GLN A 147 -7.53 -29.57 9.83
C GLN A 147 -7.32 -29.09 11.28
N VAL A 148 -8.23 -28.28 11.83
CA VAL A 148 -8.14 -27.78 13.21
C VAL A 148 -8.38 -28.93 14.20
N VAL A 149 -7.30 -29.34 14.88
CA VAL A 149 -7.33 -30.26 16.02
C VAL A 149 -8.02 -29.57 17.22
N PRO A 150 -8.89 -30.23 17.99
CA PRO A 150 -9.53 -29.62 19.16
C PRO A 150 -8.47 -29.16 20.17
N GLY A 151 -8.33 -27.85 20.39
CA GLY A 151 -7.40 -27.25 21.36
C GLY A 151 -6.30 -26.35 20.79
N GLY A 152 -6.27 -26.08 19.48
CA GLY A 152 -5.35 -25.10 18.88
C GLY A 152 -5.78 -23.63 19.08
N PRO A 153 -4.87 -22.65 18.85
CA PRO A 153 -5.19 -21.23 18.89
C PRO A 153 -6.34 -20.91 17.93
N THR A 154 -7.25 -20.04 18.37
CA THR A 154 -8.43 -19.67 17.58
C THR A 154 -8.00 -18.88 16.34
N ASP A 155 -8.32 -19.41 15.16
CA ASP A 155 -8.11 -18.72 13.89
C ASP A 155 -9.19 -17.63 13.72
N PHE A 156 -8.79 -16.36 13.78
CA PHE A 156 -9.67 -15.18 13.72
C PHE A 156 -9.79 -14.62 12.28
N GLY A 157 -9.47 -15.40 11.25
CA GLY A 157 -9.30 -14.95 9.85
C GLY A 157 -10.43 -15.23 8.86
N ARG A 158 -11.70 -14.96 9.16
CA ARG A 158 -12.84 -15.41 8.31
C ARG A 158 -13.08 -14.69 6.98
N GLU A 159 -12.44 -13.57 6.67
CA GLU A 159 -12.76 -12.81 5.45
C GLU A 159 -11.52 -12.64 4.56
N GLY A 160 -11.66 -12.99 3.27
CA GLY A 160 -10.60 -12.95 2.25
C GLY A 160 -10.29 -11.54 1.74
N THR A 161 -10.27 -10.55 2.64
CA THR A 161 -10.10 -9.13 2.34
C THR A 161 -8.64 -8.69 2.19
N GLY A 162 -7.68 -9.51 2.66
CA GLY A 162 -6.26 -9.13 2.74
C GLY A 162 -5.60 -8.65 1.44
N SER A 163 -6.04 -9.14 0.27
CA SER A 163 -5.52 -8.71 -1.04
C SER A 163 -6.00 -7.30 -1.44
N LEU A 164 -7.22 -6.94 -1.05
CA LEU A 164 -7.86 -5.68 -1.39
C LEU A 164 -7.37 -4.52 -0.50
N VAL A 165 -6.82 -4.85 0.67
CA VAL A 165 -6.28 -3.91 1.67
C VAL A 165 -5.07 -3.12 1.17
N HIS A 166 -4.31 -3.68 0.22
CA HIS A 166 -3.06 -3.07 -0.24
C HIS A 166 -3.28 -1.78 -1.04
N ASP A 167 -4.42 -1.60 -1.71
CA ASP A 167 -4.74 -0.37 -2.44
C ASP A 167 -5.10 0.79 -1.48
N ALA A 168 -5.77 0.52 -0.35
CA ALA A 168 -6.12 1.56 0.63
C ALA A 168 -4.93 2.03 1.49
N ALA A 169 -3.98 1.14 1.78
CA ALA A 169 -2.78 1.50 2.55
C ALA A 169 -1.90 2.55 1.85
N ARG A 170 -2.01 2.65 0.52
CA ARG A 170 -1.33 3.67 -0.30
C ARG A 170 -1.82 5.09 0.00
N ASP A 171 -3.10 5.27 0.32
CA ASP A 171 -3.72 6.58 0.57
C ASP A 171 -3.36 7.13 1.96
N ILE A 172 -3.12 6.24 2.94
CA ILE A 172 -2.68 6.61 4.30
C ILE A 172 -1.25 7.18 4.28
N ALA A 173 -0.36 6.59 3.49
CA ALA A 173 1.01 7.08 3.30
C ALA A 173 1.08 8.40 2.52
N ALA A 174 0.08 8.65 1.67
CA ALA A 174 -0.02 9.84 0.82
C ALA A 174 -0.64 11.06 1.52
N GLY A 175 -1.07 10.97 2.78
CA GLY A 175 -1.69 12.10 3.48
C GLY A 175 -2.94 12.68 2.78
N GLU A 176 -3.60 11.91 1.90
CA GLU A 176 -4.79 12.33 1.15
C GLU A 176 -6.11 11.92 1.84
N ILE A 177 -6.15 11.89 3.18
CA ILE A 177 -7.42 11.83 3.92
C ILE A 177 -7.48 13.01 4.90
N TYR A 178 -8.08 14.10 4.42
CA TYR A 178 -8.58 15.16 5.30
C TYR A 178 -9.75 14.60 6.12
N TYR A 179 -9.61 14.64 7.45
CA TYR A 179 -10.73 14.46 8.36
C TYR A 179 -11.79 15.53 8.07
N ALA A 180 -12.94 15.13 7.52
CA ALA A 180 -14.20 15.84 7.70
C ALA A 180 -14.95 15.11 8.82
N GLY A 181 -15.27 15.84 9.90
CA GLY A 181 -15.83 15.30 11.13
C GLY A 181 -17.26 14.79 11.04
#